data_AF-A0A9C9K197-F1
#
_entry.id   AF-A0A9C9K197-F1
#
_cell.length_a   1.000
_cell.length_b   1.000
_cell.length_c   1.000
_cell.angle_alpha   90.00
_cell.angle_beta   90.00
_cell.angle_gamma   90.00
#
_symmetry.space_group_name_H-M   'P 1'
#
loop_
_entity.id
_entity.type
_entity.pdbx_description
1 polymer ?
#
loop_
_entity_poly.entity_id
_entity_poly.type
_entity_poly.pdbx_seq_one_letter_code
_entity_poly.pdbx_strand_id
1 'polypeptide(L)' 'MSRYTTREQIRSHLPALTMEVASDELLNEMIEEASDIVDANISSLYITPLSEPYDAIITHITTYLAITLVLSSI' A
#
# COMPACT_ATOMS: atom_id res chain seq x y z
N MET A 1 9.84 -6.54 4.79
CA MET A 1 8.44 -6.38 5.19
C MET A 1 7.53 -7.15 4.27
N SER A 2 6.39 -7.59 4.79
CA SER A 2 5.30 -8.12 3.97
C SER A 2 4.58 -6.96 3.30
N ARG A 3 4.32 -7.05 1.98
CA ARG A 3 3.55 -6.04 1.25
C ARG A 3 2.10 -6.47 1.22
N TYR A 4 1.20 -5.67 1.80
CA TYR A 4 -0.22 -6.04 1.94
C TYR A 4 -1.08 -5.72 0.72
N THR A 5 -0.51 -5.02 -0.26
CA THR A 5 -1.15 -4.62 -1.52
C THR A 5 -0.17 -4.72 -2.69
N THR A 6 -0.68 -4.75 -3.91
CA THR A 6 0.14 -4.76 -5.14
C THR A 6 0.04 -3.46 -5.93
N ARG A 7 0.96 -3.25 -6.87
CA ARG A 7 0.92 -2.12 -7.81
C ARG A 7 -0.31 -2.16 -8.70
N GLU A 8 -0.72 -3.35 -9.13
CA GLU A 8 -1.92 -3.55 -9.95
C GLU A 8 -3.18 -3.12 -9.21
N GLN A 9 -3.27 -3.45 -7.92
CA GLN A 9 -4.38 -3.01 -7.05
C GLN A 9 -4.38 -1.49 -6.86
N ILE A 10 -3.21 -0.84 -6.75
CA ILE A 10 -3.16 0.62 -6.66
C ILE A 10 -3.55 1.25 -8.00
N ARG A 11 -2.98 0.77 -9.10
CA ARG A 11 -3.25 1.28 -10.46
C ARG A 11 -4.72 1.20 -10.83
N SER A 12 -5.43 0.16 -10.41
CA SER A 12 -6.86 0.04 -10.70
C SER A 12 -7.72 1.10 -10.02
N HIS A 13 -7.20 1.81 -9.01
CA HIS A 13 -7.90 2.86 -8.26
C HIS A 13 -7.35 4.26 -8.52
N LEU A 14 -6.19 4.41 -9.17
CA LEU A 14 -5.62 5.71 -9.52
C LEU A 14 -6.31 6.32 -10.75
N PRO A 15 -6.53 7.65 -10.78
CA PRO A 15 -6.95 8.34 -12.00
C PRO A 15 -5.96 8.12 -13.14
N ALA A 16 -6.46 8.09 -14.39
CA ALA A 16 -5.61 7.86 -15.57
C ALA A 16 -4.45 8.85 -15.70
N LEU A 17 -4.70 10.13 -15.40
CA LEU A 17 -3.67 11.18 -15.41
C LEU A 17 -2.55 10.88 -14.38
N THR A 18 -2.92 10.38 -13.20
CA THR A 18 -1.95 10.02 -12.16
C THR A 18 -1.09 8.84 -12.58
N MET A 19 -1.65 7.88 -13.33
CA MET A 19 -0.88 6.73 -13.84
C MET A 19 0.20 7.11 -14.84
N GLU A 20 0.06 8.24 -15.56
CA GLU A 20 1.09 8.73 -16.48
C GLU A 20 2.29 9.35 -15.76
N VAL A 21 2.07 9.84 -14.53
CA VAL A 21 3.08 10.57 -13.74
C VAL A 21 3.71 9.66 -12.67
N ALA A 22 2.96 8.70 -12.13
CA ALA A 22 3.45 7.80 -11.10
C ALA A 22 4.34 6.69 -11.69
N SER A 23 5.65 6.78 -11.45
CA SER A 23 6.60 5.74 -11.85
C SER A 23 6.41 4.44 -11.05
N ASP A 24 6.89 3.33 -11.59
CA ASP A 24 6.90 2.04 -10.90
C ASP A 24 7.69 2.09 -9.59
N GLU A 25 8.77 2.88 -9.56
CA GLU A 25 9.59 3.12 -8.38
C GLU A 25 8.78 3.86 -7.31
N LEU A 26 8.10 4.95 -7.67
CA LEU A 26 7.25 5.70 -6.74
C LEU A 26 6.16 4.79 -6.17
N LEU A 27 5.47 4.02 -7.02
CA LEU A 27 4.43 3.09 -6.54
C LEU A 27 4.98 2.07 -5.54
N ASN A 28 6.20 1.54 -5.76
CA ASN A 28 6.82 0.61 -4.82
C ASN A 28 7.18 1.27 -3.49
N GLU A 29 7.71 2.48 -3.52
CA GLU A 29 8.06 3.25 -2.32
C GLU A 29 6.81 3.54 -1.47
N MET A 30 5.72 4.01 -2.11
CA MET A 30 4.47 4.30 -1.41
C MET A 30 3.77 3.03 -0.88
N ILE A 31 3.91 1.88 -1.55
CA ILE A 31 3.45 0.58 -1.03
C ILE A 31 4.22 0.19 0.24
N GLU A 32 5.54 0.39 0.22
CA GLU A 32 6.41 0.04 1.33
C GLU A 32 6.11 0.92 2.54
N GLU A 33 6.05 2.24 2.36
CA GLU A 33 5.67 3.18 3.40
C GLU A 33 4.27 2.89 3.98
N ALA A 34 3.29 2.61 3.12
CA ALA A 34 1.95 2.22 3.58
C ALA A 34 1.98 0.92 4.40
N SER A 35 2.77 -0.06 3.98
CA SER A 35 2.90 -1.33 4.70
C SER A 35 3.57 -1.15 6.06
N ASP A 36 4.60 -0.28 6.14
CA ASP A 36 5.27 0.10 7.39
C ASP A 36 4.31 0.75 8.38
N ILE A 37 3.49 1.70 7.90
CA ILE A 37 2.50 2.37 8.73
C ILE A 37 1.48 1.36 9.27
N VAL A 38 1.02 0.43 8.43
CA VAL A 38 0.08 -0.61 8.84
C VAL A 38 0.72 -1.55 9.86
N ASP A 39 1.94 -2.02 9.61
CA ASP A 39 2.72 -2.85 10.54
C ASP A 39 2.86 -2.19 11.91
N ALA A 40 3.24 -0.92 11.95
CA ALA A 40 3.38 -0.16 13.17
C ALA A 40 2.06 -0.12 13.98
N ASN A 41 0.92 0.03 13.31
CA ASN A 41 -0.40 0.11 13.96
C ASN A 41 -0.93 -1.26 14.43
N ILE A 42 -0.64 -2.34 13.71
CA ILE A 42 -1.18 -3.68 14.03
C ILE A 42 -0.23 -4.53 14.88
N SER A 43 1.03 -4.13 15.04
CA SER A 43 2.07 -4.87 15.78
C SER A 43 1.71 -5.19 17.24
N SER A 44 0.81 -4.42 17.85
CA SER A 44 0.30 -4.67 19.20
C SER A 44 -0.78 -5.76 19.27
N LEU A 45 -1.42 -6.06 18.13
CA LEU A 45 -2.55 -6.97 18.01
C LEU A 45 -2.18 -8.28 17.29
N TYR A 46 -1.14 -8.26 16.46
CA TYR A 46 -0.72 -9.37 15.61
C TYR A 46 0.77 -9.65 15.71
N ILE A 47 1.15 -10.92 15.51
CA ILE A 47 2.55 -11.32 15.35
C ILE A 47 2.99 -10.97 13.93
N THR A 48 3.92 -10.03 13.82
CA THR A 48 4.52 -9.61 12.54
C THR A 48 5.82 -10.37 12.25
N PRO A 49 6.16 -10.66 10.97
CA PRO A 49 5.38 -10.34 9.78
C PRO A 49 4.16 -11.25 9.64
N LEU A 50 3.06 -10.69 9.11
CA LEU A 50 1.88 -11.49 8.80
C LEU A 50 2.16 -12.45 7.64
N SER A 51 1.55 -13.63 7.71
CA SER A 51 1.58 -14.63 6.65
C SER A 51 0.39 -14.47 5.70
N GLU A 52 0.62 -14.72 4.42
CA GLU A 52 -0.47 -14.79 3.43
C GLU A 52 -1.39 -16.01 3.67
N PRO A 53 -2.68 -15.91 3.33
CA PRO A 53 -3.36 -14.74 2.75
C PRO A 53 -3.63 -13.64 3.79
N TYR A 54 -3.44 -12.38 3.39
CA TYR A 54 -3.71 -11.25 4.26
C TYR A 54 -5.22 -11.05 4.46
N ASP A 55 -5.60 -10.52 5.63
CA ASP A 55 -6.97 -10.08 5.89
C ASP A 55 -7.38 -9.00 4.88
N ALA A 56 -8.58 -9.11 4.34
CA ALA A 56 -9.10 -8.18 3.33
C ALA A 56 -9.14 -6.73 3.84
N ILE A 57 -9.36 -6.52 5.14
CA ILE A 57 -9.36 -5.18 5.76
C ILE A 57 -7.94 -4.61 5.76
N ILE A 58 -6.93 -5.43 6.09
CA ILE A 58 -5.52 -5.03 6.09
C ILE A 58 -5.09 -4.65 4.67
N THR A 59 -5.41 -5.48 3.68
CA THR A 59 -5.18 -5.15 2.27
C THR A 59 -5.88 -3.85 1.88
N HIS A 60 -7.17 -3.70 2.18
CA HIS A 60 -7.94 -2.51 1.82
C HIS A 60 -7.36 -1.23 2.40
N ILE A 61 -7.04 -1.22 3.71
CA ILE A 61 -6.43 -0.06 4.37
C ILE A 61 -5.08 0.26 3.74
N THR A 62 -4.24 -0.75 3.50
CA THR A 62 -2.92 -0.53 2.90
C THR A 62 -3.02 0.01 1.48
N THR A 63 -3.95 -0.49 0.67
CA THR A 63 -4.19 0.03 -0.69
C THR A 63 -4.61 1.50 -0.66
N TYR A 64 -5.57 1.87 0.20
CA TYR A 64 -6.03 3.26 0.32
C TYR A 64 -4.94 4.21 0.82
N LEU A 65 -4.14 3.76 1.79
CA LEU A 65 -3.03 4.55 2.31
C LEU A 65 -1.98 4.78 1.21
N ALA A 66 -1.58 3.73 0.49
CA ALA A 66 -0.62 3.85 -0.60
C ALA A 66 -1.12 4.78 -1.73
N ILE A 67 -2.41 4.72 -2.09
CA ILE A 67 -3.02 5.66 -3.05
C ILE A 67 -2.92 7.10 -2.55
N THR A 68 -3.21 7.33 -1.26
CA THR A 68 -3.15 8.68 -0.66
C THR A 68 -1.74 9.23 -0.67
N LEU A 69 -0.73 8.40 -0.39
CA LEU A 69 0.68 8.77 -0.44
C LEU A 69 1.13 9.10 -1.88
N VAL A 70 0.72 8.29 -2.88
CA VAL A 70 0.99 8.58 -4.30
C VAL A 70 0.40 9.92 -4.72
N LEU A 71 -0.87 10.18 -4.39
CA LEU A 71 -1.55 11.43 -4.73
C LEU A 71 -0.96 12.65 -4.03
N SER A 72 -0.33 12.47 -2.87
CA SER A 72 0.33 13.55 -2.13
C SER A 72 1.74 13.85 -2.63
N SER A 73 2.31 12.97 -3.45
CA SER A 73 3.68 13.05 -3.95
C SER A 73 3.79 13.60 -5.37
N ILE A 74 2.66 13.97 -5.98
CA ILE A 74 2.53 14.49 -7.36
C ILE A 74 1.97 15.92 -7.30
#